data_AF-A0A8H7YY98-F1
#
_entry.id   AF-A0A8H7YY98-F1
#
_cell.length_a   1.000
_cell.length_b   1.000
_cell.length_c   1.000
_cell.angle_alpha   90.00
_cell.angle_beta   90.00
_cell.angle_gamma   90.00
#
_symmetry.space_group_name_H-M   'P 1'
#
loop_
_entity.id
_entity.type
_entity.pdbx_description
1 polymer ?
#
loop_
_entity_poly.entity_id
_entity_poly.type
_entity_poly.pdbx_seq_one_letter_code
_entity_poly.pdbx_strand_id
1 'polypeptide(L)'
;MAFFISYRSRQLLFEEAKKQNIVLWEGLNLRILAVPLEWALERKLRRIHNGMQDHKRDSDTSDALALLKTLRVRNGGPLAREYIRTLNMCSTEMLPDSATMDEIAAAYRRMYNEEVFTKAHQYI
;
A
#
# COMPACT_ATOMS: atom_id res chain seq x y z
N MET A 1 17.02 -4.93 -8.55
CA MET A 1 17.32 -4.31 -7.24
C MET A 1 16.82 -5.26 -6.15
N ALA A 2 17.73 -5.85 -5.38
CA ALA A 2 17.36 -6.74 -4.26
C ALA A 2 17.09 -5.88 -3.03
N PHE A 3 15.94 -6.07 -2.38
CA PHE A 3 15.58 -5.36 -1.16
C PHE A 3 15.80 -6.31 0.02
N PHE A 4 16.80 -6.00 0.85
CA PHE A 4 17.13 -6.83 1.99
C PHE A 4 16.30 -6.39 3.19
N ILE A 5 15.33 -7.21 3.55
CA ILE A 5 14.61 -7.07 4.82
C ILE A 5 15.31 -7.88 5.91
N SER A 6 15.28 -7.34 7.13
CA SER A 6 15.79 -8.02 8.33
C SER A 6 15.09 -9.37 8.53
N TYR A 7 15.74 -10.29 9.25
CA TYR A 7 15.13 -11.59 9.56
C TYR A 7 13.79 -11.44 10.30
N ARG A 8 13.72 -10.53 11.28
CA ARG A 8 12.48 -10.25 12.05
C ARG A 8 11.36 -9.75 11.13
N SER A 9 11.69 -8.87 10.19
CA SER A 9 10.76 -8.35 9.18
C SER A 9 10.21 -9.47 8.27
N ARG A 10 11.03 -10.47 7.91
CA ARG A 10 10.57 -11.62 7.11
C ARG A 10 9.53 -12.44 7.86
N GLN A 11 9.79 -12.74 9.13
CA GLN A 11 8.84 -13.50 9.96
C GLN A 11 7.53 -12.74 10.12
N LEU A 12 7.59 -11.44 10.42
CA LEU A 12 6.39 -10.60 10.52
C LEU A 12 5.58 -10.61 9.21
N LEU A 13 6.23 -10.37 8.06
CA LEU A 13 5.54 -10.37 6.76
C LEU A 13 4.91 -11.74 6.45
N PHE A 14 5.57 -12.83 6.83
CA PHE A 14 5.04 -14.17 6.62
C PHE A 14 3.80 -14.43 7.50
N GLU A 15 3.85 -14.07 8.78
CA GLU A 15 2.71 -14.22 9.68
C GLU A 15 1.53 -13.34 9.27
N GLU A 16 1.78 -12.09 8.85
CA GLU A 16 0.73 -11.21 8.32
C GLU A 16 0.17 -11.72 6.98
N ALA A 17 1.01 -12.29 6.11
CA ALA A 17 0.54 -12.93 4.87
C ALA A 17 -0.36 -14.13 5.16
N LYS A 18 -0.04 -14.93 6.18
CA LYS A 18 -0.88 -16.05 6.65
C LYS A 18 -2.23 -15.56 7.18
N LYS A 19 -2.24 -14.50 8.00
CA LYS A 19 -3.49 -13.89 8.50
C LYS A 19 -4.35 -13.35 7.36
N GLN A 20 -3.72 -12.66 6.40
CA GLN A 20 -4.41 -12.11 5.24
C GLN A 20 -4.93 -13.20 4.29
N ASN A 21 -4.25 -14.34 4.22
CA ASN A 21 -4.64 -15.57 3.54
C ASN A 21 -5.05 -15.40 2.05
N ILE A 22 -4.41 -14.47 1.33
CA ILE A 22 -4.57 -14.37 -0.13
C ILE A 22 -3.63 -15.38 -0.76
N VAL A 23 -4.18 -16.44 -1.34
CA VAL A 23 -3.43 -17.47 -2.06
C VAL A 23 -3.24 -17.03 -3.51
N LEU A 24 -2.00 -16.93 -3.95
CA LEU A 24 -1.66 -16.67 -5.35
C LEU A 24 -1.58 -17.98 -6.15
N TRP A 25 -1.13 -19.05 -5.50
CA TRP A 25 -1.02 -20.37 -6.09
C TRP A 25 -0.99 -21.45 -5.00
N GLU A 26 -1.56 -22.62 -5.29
CA GLU A 26 -1.59 -23.77 -4.39
C GLU A 26 -1.44 -25.06 -5.18
N GLY A 27 -0.52 -25.91 -4.74
CA GLY A 27 -0.30 -27.25 -5.26
C GLY A 27 0.05 -28.22 -4.13
N LEU A 28 0.33 -29.47 -4.48
CA LEU A 28 0.44 -30.57 -3.51
C LEU A 28 1.45 -30.30 -2.37
N ASN A 29 2.59 -29.67 -2.68
CA ASN A 29 3.71 -29.47 -1.75
C ASN A 29 4.10 -28.01 -1.54
N LEU A 30 3.42 -27.07 -2.20
CA LEU A 30 3.81 -25.66 -2.18
C LEU A 30 2.56 -24.78 -2.24
N ARG A 31 2.58 -23.73 -1.41
CA ARG A 31 1.54 -22.71 -1.36
C ARG A 31 2.19 -21.35 -1.37
N ILE A 32 1.78 -20.50 -2.30
CA ILE A 32 2.31 -19.15 -2.49
C ILE A 32 1.26 -18.16 -2.00
N LEU A 33 1.60 -17.43 -0.93
CA LEU A 33 0.75 -16.38 -0.39
C LEU A 33 1.17 -15.03 -0.95
N ALA A 34 0.20 -14.15 -1.17
CA ALA A 34 0.49 -12.75 -1.44
C ALA A 34 1.07 -12.10 -0.19
N VAL A 35 2.00 -11.18 -0.40
CA VAL A 35 2.50 -10.32 0.68
C VAL A 35 1.35 -9.49 1.28
N PRO A 36 1.47 -9.02 2.53
CA PRO A 36 0.47 -8.13 3.11
C PRO A 36 0.20 -6.93 2.20
N LEU A 37 -1.07 -6.66 1.89
CA LEU A 37 -1.47 -5.59 0.97
C LEU A 37 -1.02 -4.23 1.49
N GLU A 38 -1.06 -4.02 2.80
CA GLU A 38 -0.58 -2.81 3.45
C GLU A 38 0.93 -2.61 3.25
N TRP A 39 1.73 -3.66 3.35
CA TRP A 39 3.16 -3.58 3.06
C TRP A 39 3.42 -3.31 1.57
N ALA A 40 2.67 -3.96 0.67
CA ALA A 40 2.77 -3.69 -0.76
C ALA A 40 2.44 -2.21 -1.05
N LEU A 41 1.38 -1.68 -0.43
CA LEU A 41 0.97 -0.29 -0.58
C LEU A 41 2.03 0.66 -0.03
N GLU A 42 2.49 0.44 1.20
CA GLU A 42 3.57 1.20 1.84
C GLU A 42 4.75 1.37 0.87
N ARG A 43 5.21 0.27 0.27
CA ARG A 43 6.35 0.31 -0.65
C ARG A 43 6.08 1.10 -1.92
N LYS A 44 4.87 1.02 -2.47
CA LYS A 44 4.50 1.81 -3.66
C LYS A 44 4.47 3.30 -3.33
N LEU A 45 3.86 3.67 -2.20
CA LEU A 45 3.80 5.06 -1.74
C LEU A 45 5.20 5.66 -1.55
N ARG A 46 6.11 4.91 -0.91
CA ARG A 46 7.49 5.38 -0.69
C ARG A 46 8.30 5.50 -1.98
N ARG A 47 8.10 4.61 -2.96
CA ARG A 47 8.74 4.73 -4.27
C ARG A 47 8.27 5.95 -5.04
N ILE A 48 6.97 6.24 -5.00
CA ILE A 48 6.38 7.45 -5.60
C ILE A 48 6.94 8.70 -4.93
N HIS A 49 6.99 8.73 -3.59
CA HIS A 49 7.48 9.89 -2.84
C HIS A 49 8.97 10.15 -3.07
N ASN A 50 9.81 9.12 -2.92
CA ASN A 50 11.26 9.26 -2.94
C ASN A 50 11.86 9.33 -4.35
N GLY A 51 11.03 9.38 -5.40
CA GLY A 51 11.50 9.50 -6.80
C GLY A 51 12.41 8.34 -7.24
N MET A 52 12.32 7.17 -6.60
CA MET A 52 13.32 6.11 -6.76
C MET A 52 13.35 5.50 -8.17
N GLN A 53 12.28 5.67 -8.95
CA GLN A 53 12.12 5.09 -10.29
C GLN A 53 11.24 5.98 -11.19
N ASP A 54 11.70 7.17 -11.58
CA ASP A 54 10.90 8.11 -12.40
C ASP A 54 10.30 7.47 -13.67
N HIS A 55 11.05 6.58 -14.35
CA HIS A 55 10.56 5.84 -15.52
C HIS A 55 9.46 4.80 -15.23
N LYS A 56 9.16 4.49 -13.97
CA LYS A 56 8.12 3.55 -13.51
C LYS A 56 7.06 4.18 -12.62
N ARG A 57 7.11 5.50 -12.43
CA ARG A 57 6.20 6.23 -11.56
C ARG A 57 4.73 5.97 -11.89
N ASP A 58 4.38 5.88 -13.17
CA ASP A 58 3.01 5.62 -13.61
C ASP A 58 2.53 4.21 -13.21
N SER A 59 3.40 3.21 -13.35
CA SER A 59 3.10 1.84 -12.93
C SER A 59 2.99 1.73 -11.41
N ASP A 60 3.89 2.37 -10.66
CA ASP A 60 3.81 2.37 -9.20
C ASP A 60 2.55 3.10 -8.71
N THR A 61 2.14 4.16 -9.38
CA THR A 61 0.89 4.89 -9.11
C THR A 61 -0.31 3.99 -9.39
N SER A 62 -0.40 3.39 -10.56
CA SER A 62 -1.50 2.47 -10.91
C SER A 62 -1.64 1.32 -9.90
N ASP A 63 -0.52 0.71 -9.52
CA ASP A 63 -0.51 -0.36 -8.51
C ASP A 63 -0.97 0.15 -7.13
N ALA A 64 -0.51 1.33 -6.70
CA ALA A 64 -0.96 1.94 -5.46
C ALA A 64 -2.47 2.19 -5.47
N LEU A 65 -3.02 2.70 -6.58
CA LEU A 65 -4.45 2.93 -6.73
C LEU A 65 -5.27 1.63 -6.66
N ALA A 66 -4.80 0.55 -7.29
CA ALA A 66 -5.44 -0.77 -7.23
C ALA A 66 -5.42 -1.36 -5.81
N LEU A 67 -4.29 -1.23 -5.10
CA LEU A 67 -4.16 -1.64 -3.69
C LEU A 67 -5.09 -0.83 -2.78
N LEU A 68 -5.15 0.48 -2.96
CA LEU A 68 -6.07 1.36 -2.23
C LEU A 68 -7.54 0.98 -2.48
N LYS A 69 -7.91 0.66 -3.72
CA LYS A 69 -9.27 0.19 -4.04
C LYS A 69 -9.58 -1.12 -3.33
N THR A 70 -8.65 -2.07 -3.34
CA THR A 70 -8.81 -3.35 -2.66
C THR A 70 -8.97 -3.17 -1.15
N LEU A 71 -8.13 -2.33 -0.52
CA LEU A 71 -8.21 -2.04 0.91
C LEU A 71 -9.49 -1.30 1.28
N ARG A 72 -9.91 -0.30 0.48
CA ARG A 72 -11.18 0.43 0.67
C ARG A 72 -12.38 -0.52 0.68
N VAL A 73 -12.43 -1.46 -0.27
CA VAL A 73 -13.51 -2.47 -0.35
C VAL A 73 -13.48 -3.37 0.89
N ARG A 74 -12.30 -3.85 1.32
CA ARG A 74 -12.16 -4.68 2.53
C ARG A 74 -12.55 -3.94 3.81
N ASN A 75 -12.25 -2.65 3.88
CA ASN A 75 -12.61 -1.77 5.00
C ASN A 75 -14.10 -1.39 5.01
N GLY A 76 -14.84 -1.69 3.93
CA GLY A 76 -16.25 -1.29 3.78
C GLY A 76 -16.44 0.22 3.55
N GLY A 77 -15.40 0.96 3.19
CA GLY A 77 -15.48 2.41 3.06
C GLY A 77 -14.13 3.11 2.96
N PRO A 78 -14.14 4.46 2.90
CA PRO A 78 -12.93 5.26 2.78
C PRO A 78 -11.91 4.97 3.89
N LEU A 79 -10.63 5.08 3.54
CA LEU A 79 -9.51 4.75 4.41
C LEU A 79 -9.07 5.97 5.23
N ALA A 80 -8.53 5.73 6.43
CA ALA A 80 -7.93 6.81 7.21
C ALA A 80 -6.60 7.25 6.55
N ARG A 81 -6.57 8.49 6.03
CA ARG A 81 -5.40 9.02 5.29
C ARG A 81 -4.11 8.91 6.07
N GLU A 82 -4.12 9.35 7.33
CA GLU A 82 -2.91 9.37 8.17
C GLU A 82 -2.43 7.96 8.47
N TYR A 83 -3.33 7.01 8.73
CA TYR A 83 -2.96 5.61 8.92
C TYR A 83 -2.23 5.05 7.69
N ILE A 84 -2.77 5.29 6.49
CA ILE A 84 -2.16 4.85 5.23
C ILE A 84 -0.80 5.53 4.99
N ARG A 85 -0.72 6.84 5.23
CA ARG A 85 0.52 7.62 5.08
C ARG A 85 1.63 7.13 6.01
N THR A 86 1.28 6.71 7.23
CA THR A 86 2.23 6.29 8.26
C THR A 86 2.47 4.79 8.32
N LEU A 87 1.98 4.01 7.34
CA LEU A 87 2.26 2.57 7.27
C LEU A 87 3.78 2.34 7.34
N ASN A 88 4.19 1.51 8.30
CA ASN A 88 5.59 1.18 8.51
C ASN A 88 5.73 -0.24 9.05
N MET A 89 5.53 -1.23 8.18
CA MET A 89 5.72 -2.63 8.57
C MET A 89 7.21 -2.99 8.59
N CYS A 90 8.00 -2.50 7.64
CA CYS A 90 9.40 -2.93 7.46
C CYS A 90 10.35 -1.87 6.88
N SER A 91 9.96 -0.59 6.78
CA SER A 91 10.75 0.39 6.05
C SER A 91 11.58 1.29 6.95
N THR A 92 12.70 1.76 6.41
CA THR A 92 13.55 2.82 6.97
C THR A 92 13.53 4.07 6.09
N GLU A 93 12.73 4.07 5.03
CA GLU A 93 12.64 5.19 4.08
C GLU A 93 11.76 6.32 4.66
N MET A 94 11.85 7.51 4.05
CA MET A 94 11.02 8.64 4.43
C MET A 94 9.53 8.34 4.13
N LEU A 95 8.65 8.80 5.03
CA LEU A 95 7.21 8.67 4.84
C LEU A 95 6.75 9.64 3.74
N PRO A 96 5.72 9.27 2.95
CA PRO A 96 5.09 10.23 2.06
C PRO A 96 4.61 11.47 2.81
N ASP A 97 4.82 12.63 2.19
CA ASP A 97 4.31 13.91 2.68
C ASP A 97 2.83 14.13 2.27
N SER A 98 2.26 15.25 2.72
CA SER A 98 0.87 15.59 2.38
C SER A 98 0.68 15.75 0.87
N ALA A 99 1.62 16.40 0.18
CA ALA A 99 1.56 16.65 -1.25
C ALA A 99 1.48 15.35 -2.07
N THR A 100 2.31 14.37 -1.74
CA THR A 100 2.27 13.03 -2.37
C THR A 100 0.92 12.36 -2.13
N MET A 101 0.38 12.46 -0.91
CA MET A 101 -0.92 11.89 -0.59
C MET A 101 -2.08 12.60 -1.31
N ASP A 102 -1.98 13.91 -1.56
CA ASP A 102 -2.95 14.68 -2.34
C ASP A 102 -2.90 14.29 -3.82
N GLU A 103 -1.71 14.11 -4.39
CA GLU A 103 -1.52 13.62 -5.76
C GLU A 103 -2.19 12.25 -5.94
N ILE A 104 -1.97 11.34 -4.99
CA ILE A 104 -2.55 9.99 -5.01
C ILE A 104 -4.07 10.03 -4.85
N ALA A 105 -4.59 10.87 -3.94
CA ALA A 105 -6.03 11.05 -3.79
C ALA A 105 -6.67 11.60 -5.08
N ALA A 106 -6.03 12.58 -5.73
CA ALA A 106 -6.49 13.14 -6.99
C ALA A 106 -6.41 12.12 -8.14
N ALA A 107 -5.36 11.30 -8.20
CA ALA A 107 -5.24 10.21 -9.17
C ALA A 107 -6.31 9.14 -8.96
N TYR A 108 -6.58 8.77 -7.71
CA TYR A 108 -7.64 7.82 -7.35
C TYR A 108 -9.02 8.33 -7.78
N ARG A 109 -9.33 9.59 -7.48
CA ARG A 109 -10.61 10.21 -7.86
C ARG A 109 -10.78 10.22 -9.37
N ARG A 110 -9.73 10.56 -10.13
CA ARG A 110 -9.75 10.53 -11.60
C ARG A 110 -10.01 9.13 -12.16
N MET A 111 -9.43 8.10 -11.54
CA MET A 111 -9.53 6.72 -12.03
C MET A 111 -10.86 6.05 -11.67
N TYR A 112 -11.36 6.26 -10.44
CA TYR A 112 -12.52 5.51 -9.91
C TYR A 112 -13.76 6.37 -9.66
N ASN A 113 -13.69 7.69 -9.83
CA ASN A 113 -14.76 8.64 -9.50
C ASN A 113 -15.27 8.52 -8.04
N GLU A 114 -14.37 8.20 -7.12
CA GLU A 114 -14.64 7.97 -5.71
C GLU A 114 -13.59 8.67 -4.83
N GLU A 115 -13.95 8.95 -3.57
CA GLU A 115 -12.97 9.35 -2.55
C GLU A 115 -12.32 8.12 -1.91
N VAL A 116 -10.99 8.08 -1.94
CA VAL A 116 -10.21 7.02 -1.27
C VAL A 116 -10.15 7.22 0.24
N PHE A 117 -9.98 8.46 0.70
CA PHE A 117 -9.77 8.77 2.11
C PHE A 117 -11.01 9.35 2.78
N THR A 118 -11.16 9.11 4.07
CA THR A 118 -12.15 9.82 4.89
C THR A 118 -11.87 11.32 4.89
N LYS A 119 -12.91 12.13 4.73
CA LYS A 119 -12.80 13.57 4.95
C LYS A 119 -12.55 13.78 6.45
N ALA A 120 -11.49 14.51 6.80
CA ALA A 120 -11.31 14.99 8.17
C ALA A 120 -12.59 15.75 8.53
N HIS A 121 -13.28 15.32 9.59
CA HIS A 121 -14.39 16.09 10.12
C HIS A 121 -13.82 17.42 10.59
N GLN A 122 -14.08 18.49 9.84
CA GLN A 122 -14.01 19.84 10.36
C GLN A 122 -15.07 19.91 11.47
N TYR A 123 -14.65 19.71 12.71
CA TYR A 123 -15.43 20.18 13.83
C TYR A 123 -15.43 21.71 13.73
N ILE A 124 -16.61 22.26 13.40
CA ILE A 124 -16.95 23.67 13.50
C ILE A 124 -17.08 24.01 14.99
#